data_AF-A0A959AFT1-F1
#
_entry.id   AF-A0A959AFT1-F1
#
_cell.length_a   1.000
_cell.length_b   1.000
_cell.length_c   1.000
_cell.angle_alpha   90.00
_cell.angle_beta   90.00
_cell.angle_gamma   90.00
#
_symmetry.space_group_name_H-M   'P 1'
#
loop_
_entity.id
_entity.type
_entity.pdbx_description
1 polymer ?
#
loop_
_entity_poly.entity_id
_entity_poly.type
_entity_poly.pdbx_seq_one_letter_code
_entity_poly.pdbx_strand_id
1 'polypeptide(L)'
;MHTTFCHMNPVLPSTDVARDIAWHTEKLGFREFFSNTDPKHNRVDYAVLGRQGLYLHLQFQWPDDMAQMNGSATRIQVENIGPLFKEFVERGSIAPDAFRENTPWGTNEFGLYDPNRNAIFFYEDVVPSEQQKPAPALHPGRWFERPFDFEHLSVSPQGLLERLRDTPVRLYNLSRSFSSRQLAHQPDGQWSAQENIGHLIDLEPLWYGRIHDIANGEKTMRPADLNNRKTHEAGHNAVPVEKLLAEFAAERHKLVALCTKNSTVLESATALHPRLLKPMRMIDLMYFVAEHDDHHIATIRHLMAFGQN
;
A
#
# COMPACT_ATOMS: atom_id res chain seq x y z
N MET A 1 1.00 -20.17 -24.10
CA MET A 1 0.49 -19.65 -22.81
C MET A 1 1.22 -20.37 -21.71
N HIS A 2 1.78 -19.64 -20.74
CA HIS A 2 2.46 -20.24 -19.59
C HIS A 2 1.53 -20.19 -18.38
N THR A 3 1.49 -21.28 -17.61
CA THR A 3 0.81 -21.32 -16.32
C THR A 3 1.51 -20.37 -15.35
N THR A 4 0.75 -19.52 -14.67
CA THR A 4 1.24 -18.66 -13.58
C THR A 4 0.70 -19.21 -12.27
N PHE A 5 1.56 -19.44 -11.28
CA PHE A 5 1.17 -19.83 -9.93
C PHE A 5 0.87 -18.57 -9.11
N CYS A 6 -0.25 -18.56 -8.39
CA CYS A 6 -0.73 -17.35 -7.71
C CYS A 6 -0.45 -17.35 -6.20
N HIS A 7 -0.82 -18.43 -5.49
CA HIS A 7 -0.67 -18.54 -4.03
C HIS A 7 -0.73 -20.00 -3.57
N MET A 8 -0.36 -20.23 -2.31
CA MET A 8 -0.48 -21.52 -1.62
C MET A 8 -1.31 -21.35 -0.34
N ASN A 9 -2.15 -22.32 -0.03
CA ASN A 9 -3.04 -22.30 1.14
C ASN A 9 -2.87 -23.62 1.92
N PRO A 10 -2.00 -23.66 2.94
CA PRO A 10 -1.82 -24.86 3.75
C PRO A 10 -3.08 -25.15 4.57
N VAL A 11 -3.37 -26.44 4.75
CA VAL A 11 -4.47 -26.94 5.58
C VAL A 11 -3.86 -27.63 6.79
N LEU A 12 -4.09 -27.07 7.97
CA LEU A 12 -3.64 -27.61 9.24
C LEU A 12 -4.76 -28.46 9.86
N PRO A 13 -4.48 -29.71 10.23
CA PRO A 13 -5.46 -30.55 10.88
C PRO A 13 -5.69 -30.11 12.33
N SER A 14 -6.94 -30.18 12.76
CA SER A 14 -7.41 -29.68 14.05
C SER A 14 -8.38 -30.67 14.70
N THR A 15 -8.23 -30.89 16.00
CA THR A 15 -9.21 -31.68 16.78
C THR A 15 -10.38 -30.84 17.30
N ASP A 16 -10.24 -29.51 17.29
CA ASP A 16 -11.23 -28.55 17.76
C ASP A 16 -11.02 -27.21 17.03
N VAL A 17 -11.72 -27.05 15.90
CA VAL A 17 -11.51 -25.89 15.02
C VAL A 17 -11.90 -24.59 15.71
N ALA A 18 -12.94 -24.59 16.55
CA ALA A 18 -13.39 -23.38 17.25
C ALA A 18 -12.36 -22.90 18.27
N ARG A 19 -11.81 -23.83 19.08
CA ARG A 19 -10.69 -23.53 19.99
C ARG A 19 -9.49 -22.98 19.23
N ASP A 20 -9.18 -23.57 18.10
CA ASP A 20 -7.98 -23.22 17.34
C ASP A 20 -8.10 -21.89 16.61
N ILE A 21 -9.30 -21.51 16.12
CA ILE A 21 -9.57 -20.15 15.63
C ILE A 21 -9.23 -19.13 16.72
N ALA A 22 -9.74 -19.34 17.95
CA ALA A 22 -9.52 -18.44 19.07
C ALA A 22 -8.02 -18.35 19.43
N TRP A 23 -7.35 -19.50 19.50
CA TRP A 23 -5.93 -19.55 19.82
C TRP A 23 -5.06 -18.84 18.77
N HIS A 24 -5.29 -19.09 17.48
CA HIS A 24 -4.52 -18.42 16.41
C HIS A 24 -4.78 -16.91 16.37
N THR A 25 -6.00 -16.49 16.74
CA THR A 25 -6.35 -15.07 16.84
C THR A 25 -5.62 -14.40 18.00
N GLU A 26 -5.64 -15.01 19.18
CA GLU A 26 -5.00 -14.47 20.38
C GLU A 26 -3.47 -14.51 20.30
N LYS A 27 -2.92 -15.68 19.97
CA LYS A 27 -1.47 -15.96 20.01
C LYS A 27 -0.73 -15.48 18.78
N LEU A 28 -1.33 -15.61 17.61
CA LEU A 28 -0.65 -15.35 16.34
C LEU A 28 -1.25 -14.18 15.56
N GLY A 29 -2.25 -13.48 16.10
CA GLY A 29 -2.83 -12.29 15.48
C GLY A 29 -3.55 -12.53 14.15
N PHE A 30 -3.87 -13.78 13.82
CA PHE A 30 -4.73 -14.09 12.68
C PHE A 30 -6.17 -13.65 12.95
N ARG A 31 -7.00 -13.57 11.90
CA ARG A 31 -8.43 -13.32 12.04
C ARG A 31 -9.22 -14.35 11.27
N GLU A 32 -10.34 -14.78 11.84
CA GLU A 32 -11.30 -15.60 11.12
C GLU A 32 -11.84 -14.85 9.89
N PHE A 33 -11.69 -15.47 8.72
CA PHE A 33 -12.22 -14.98 7.47
C PHE A 33 -13.49 -15.76 7.06
N PHE A 34 -13.51 -17.06 7.35
CA PHE A 34 -14.61 -17.95 7.06
C PHE A 34 -14.57 -19.15 8.01
N SER A 35 -15.74 -19.68 8.37
CA SER A 35 -15.87 -21.00 8.99
C SER A 35 -17.11 -21.73 8.49
N ASN A 36 -17.04 -23.05 8.51
CA ASN A 36 -18.14 -23.96 8.22
C ASN A 36 -18.49 -24.77 9.46
N THR A 37 -19.78 -25.01 9.66
CA THR A 37 -20.29 -25.88 10.73
C THR A 37 -20.87 -27.14 10.10
N ASP A 38 -20.41 -28.31 10.55
CA ASP A 38 -20.99 -29.60 10.18
C ASP A 38 -22.38 -29.72 10.81
N PRO A 39 -23.47 -29.76 10.01
CA PRO A 39 -24.82 -29.83 10.54
C PRO A 39 -25.12 -31.16 11.26
N LYS A 40 -24.37 -32.24 10.99
CA LYS A 40 -24.61 -33.55 11.62
C LYS A 40 -24.11 -33.60 13.07
N HIS A 41 -22.96 -33.00 13.33
CA HIS A 41 -22.31 -33.02 14.63
C HIS A 41 -22.40 -31.68 15.38
N ASN A 42 -22.98 -30.65 14.73
CA ASN A 42 -23.14 -29.30 15.28
C ASN A 42 -21.83 -28.71 15.82
N ARG A 43 -20.76 -28.80 15.02
CA ARG A 43 -19.42 -28.30 15.34
C ARG A 43 -18.78 -27.61 14.14
N VAL A 44 -17.90 -26.66 14.40
CA VAL A 44 -17.05 -26.08 13.35
C VAL A 44 -16.10 -27.17 12.84
N ASP A 45 -16.21 -27.51 11.56
CA ASP A 45 -15.41 -28.57 10.93
C ASP A 45 -14.36 -28.01 9.96
N TYR A 46 -14.45 -26.73 9.61
CA TYR A 46 -13.51 -26.06 8.74
C TYR A 46 -13.45 -24.56 9.01
N ALA A 47 -12.26 -23.96 8.86
CA ALA A 47 -12.08 -22.52 8.96
C ALA A 47 -10.95 -22.00 8.07
N VAL A 48 -11.01 -20.71 7.74
CA VAL A 48 -9.98 -19.95 7.04
C VAL A 48 -9.57 -18.78 7.92
N LEU A 49 -8.29 -18.68 8.21
CA LEU A 49 -7.67 -17.65 9.02
C LEU A 49 -6.79 -16.76 8.14
N GLY A 50 -6.93 -15.44 8.24
CA GLY A 50 -6.19 -14.46 7.44
C GLY A 50 -5.28 -13.55 8.28
N ARG A 51 -4.07 -13.27 7.79
CA ARG A 51 -3.17 -12.22 8.32
C ARG A 51 -2.30 -11.65 7.20
N GLN A 52 -2.41 -10.34 6.94
CA GLN A 52 -1.56 -9.61 5.97
C GLN A 52 -1.45 -10.27 4.57
N GLY A 53 -2.53 -10.88 4.06
CA GLY A 53 -2.55 -11.55 2.76
C GLY A 53 -2.15 -13.03 2.79
N LEU A 54 -1.75 -13.55 3.95
CA LEU A 54 -1.56 -14.98 4.21
C LEU A 54 -2.87 -15.62 4.66
N TYR A 55 -3.11 -16.85 4.21
CA TYR A 55 -4.27 -17.65 4.59
C TYR A 55 -3.85 -19.03 5.11
N LEU A 56 -4.30 -19.37 6.31
CA LEU A 56 -4.18 -20.71 6.90
C LEU A 56 -5.57 -21.34 7.00
N HIS A 57 -5.69 -22.58 6.56
CA HIS A 57 -6.95 -23.32 6.68
C HIS A 57 -6.86 -24.28 7.86
N LEU A 58 -7.92 -24.39 8.64
CA LEU A 58 -8.07 -25.39 9.70
C LEU A 58 -9.12 -26.39 9.26
N GLN A 59 -8.81 -27.68 9.36
CA GLN A 59 -9.74 -28.75 9.03
C GLN A 59 -9.87 -29.73 10.19
N PHE A 60 -11.10 -30.01 10.58
CA PHE A 60 -11.38 -30.98 11.62
C PHE A 60 -10.89 -32.38 11.22
N GLN A 61 -10.22 -33.04 12.17
CA GLN A 61 -9.80 -34.44 12.12
C GLN A 61 -10.19 -35.12 13.42
N TRP A 62 -10.61 -36.37 13.34
CA TRP A 62 -10.92 -37.13 14.55
C TRP A 62 -9.64 -37.41 15.35
N PRO A 63 -9.72 -37.46 16.71
CA PRO A 63 -8.56 -37.71 17.55
C PRO A 63 -7.78 -38.99 17.19
N ASP A 64 -8.49 -40.06 16.80
CA ASP A 64 -7.88 -41.33 16.40
C ASP A 64 -7.08 -41.21 15.09
N ASP A 65 -7.56 -40.38 14.16
CA ASP A 65 -6.84 -40.07 12.91
C ASP A 65 -5.62 -39.18 13.21
N MET A 66 -5.79 -38.20 14.10
CA MET A 66 -4.72 -37.28 14.53
C MET A 66 -3.60 -37.99 15.27
N ALA A 67 -3.89 -39.03 16.06
CA ALA A 67 -2.88 -39.80 16.78
C ALA A 67 -1.91 -40.53 15.83
N GLN A 68 -2.33 -40.78 14.58
CA GLN A 68 -1.50 -41.40 13.55
C GLN A 68 -0.76 -40.37 12.68
N MET A 69 -1.10 -39.09 12.80
CA MET A 69 -0.47 -38.01 12.06
C MET A 69 0.66 -37.37 12.89
N ASN A 70 1.85 -37.27 12.30
CA ASN A 70 2.81 -36.27 12.73
C ASN A 70 2.29 -34.93 12.18
N GLY A 71 1.82 -34.03 13.04
CA GLY A 71 1.17 -32.76 12.68
C GLY A 71 1.84 -32.01 11.52
N SER A 72 1.11 -31.10 10.87
CA SER A 72 1.60 -30.43 9.66
C SER A 72 2.72 -29.44 9.96
N ALA A 73 3.65 -29.26 9.02
CA ALA A 73 4.66 -28.21 9.11
C ALA A 73 4.44 -27.17 8.01
N THR A 74 4.28 -25.91 8.40
CA THR A 74 4.18 -24.76 7.49
C THR A 74 5.33 -23.80 7.76
N ARG A 75 6.00 -23.36 6.69
CA ARG A 75 7.02 -22.31 6.74
C ARG A 75 6.51 -21.07 6.02
N ILE A 76 6.60 -19.93 6.68
CA ILE A 76 6.09 -18.65 6.21
C ILE A 76 7.28 -17.71 6.07
N GLN A 77 7.56 -17.30 4.84
CA GLN A 77 8.56 -16.27 4.58
C GLN A 77 8.01 -14.89 4.98
N VAL A 78 8.82 -14.11 5.66
CA VAL A 78 8.52 -12.73 6.05
C VAL A 78 9.69 -11.81 5.74
N GLU A 79 9.41 -10.53 5.59
CA GLU A 79 10.42 -9.47 5.58
C GLU A 79 10.42 -8.77 6.94
N ASN A 80 11.60 -8.39 7.42
CA ASN A 80 11.82 -7.74 8.71
C ASN A 80 11.21 -8.56 9.86
N ILE A 81 11.79 -9.74 10.16
CA ILE A 81 11.21 -10.70 11.10
C ILE A 81 11.19 -10.22 12.56
N GLY A 82 12.06 -9.27 12.94
CA GLY A 82 12.26 -8.82 14.31
C GLY A 82 11.00 -8.30 15.04
N PRO A 83 10.24 -7.36 14.46
CA PRO A 83 8.97 -6.91 15.04
C PRO A 83 7.95 -8.03 15.26
N LEU A 84 7.84 -8.99 14.33
CA LEU A 84 6.94 -10.14 14.47
C LEU A 84 7.37 -11.05 15.62
N PHE A 85 8.67 -11.32 15.75
CA PHE A 85 9.22 -12.09 16.87
C PHE A 85 8.88 -11.42 18.21
N LYS A 86 9.12 -10.11 18.33
CA LYS A 86 8.80 -9.34 19.54
C LYS A 86 7.31 -9.42 19.90
N GLU A 87 6.43 -9.24 18.91
CA GLU A 87 4.98 -9.38 19.10
C GLU A 87 4.61 -10.77 19.67
N PHE A 88 5.22 -11.84 19.14
CA PHE A 88 4.89 -13.21 19.57
C PHE A 88 5.40 -13.51 20.97
N VAL A 89 6.53 -12.93 21.36
CA VAL A 89 7.01 -12.97 22.75
C VAL A 89 6.04 -12.23 23.68
N GLU A 90 5.59 -11.02 23.30
CA GLU A 90 4.63 -10.23 24.09
C GLU A 90 3.27 -10.92 24.27
N ARG A 91 2.82 -11.68 23.26
CA ARG A 91 1.60 -12.51 23.31
C ARG A 91 1.76 -13.82 24.11
N GLY A 92 2.98 -14.14 24.53
CA GLY A 92 3.31 -15.40 25.20
C GLY A 92 3.21 -16.63 24.30
N SER A 93 3.35 -16.44 22.98
CA SER A 93 3.26 -17.50 21.97
C SER A 93 4.57 -18.26 21.81
N ILE A 94 5.70 -17.59 22.07
CA ILE A 94 7.05 -18.15 22.02
C ILE A 94 7.90 -17.59 23.16
N ALA A 95 8.98 -18.29 23.49
CA ALA A 95 9.97 -17.84 24.47
C ALA A 95 10.92 -16.78 23.87
N PRO A 96 11.46 -15.86 24.70
CA PRO A 96 12.42 -14.84 24.25
C PRO A 96 13.72 -15.39 23.62
N ASP A 97 14.06 -16.65 23.87
CA ASP A 97 15.25 -17.34 23.34
C ASP A 97 14.94 -18.26 22.14
N ALA A 98 13.71 -18.23 21.62
CA ALA A 98 13.29 -19.07 20.49
C ALA A 98 13.84 -18.61 19.13
N PHE A 99 14.42 -17.40 19.05
CA PHE A 99 14.93 -16.83 17.81
C PHE A 99 16.26 -17.46 17.39
N ARG A 100 16.39 -17.82 16.11
CA ARG A 100 17.58 -18.39 15.51
C ARG A 100 18.07 -17.46 14.41
N GLU A 101 19.19 -16.80 14.66
CA GLU A 101 19.84 -15.93 13.68
C GLU A 101 20.89 -16.68 12.88
N ASN A 102 21.06 -16.30 11.61
CA ASN A 102 22.14 -16.78 10.74
C ASN A 102 22.28 -18.31 10.72
N THR A 103 21.17 -19.00 10.46
CA THR A 103 21.19 -20.45 10.31
C THR A 103 22.16 -20.89 9.20
N PRO A 104 22.68 -22.13 9.22
CA PRO A 104 23.57 -22.63 8.17
C PRO A 104 22.97 -22.61 6.75
N TRP A 105 21.65 -22.55 6.63
CA TRP A 105 20.92 -22.43 5.35
C TRP A 105 20.52 -20.99 5.01
N GLY A 106 21.04 -20.00 5.74
CA GLY A 106 20.95 -18.59 5.38
C GLY A 106 19.61 -17.94 5.74
N THR A 107 19.07 -18.22 6.92
CA THR A 107 17.82 -17.57 7.40
C THR A 107 17.95 -17.05 8.84
N ASN A 108 17.16 -16.04 9.16
CA ASN A 108 16.75 -15.74 10.53
C ASN A 108 15.36 -16.34 10.71
N GLU A 109 15.13 -17.13 11.76
CA GLU A 109 13.86 -17.85 11.91
C GLU A 109 13.48 -18.10 13.37
N PHE A 110 12.19 -18.32 13.58
CA PHE A 110 11.64 -18.90 14.80
C PHE A 110 10.43 -19.75 14.45
N GLY A 111 10.03 -20.64 15.36
CA GLY A 111 8.87 -21.49 15.15
C GLY A 111 8.19 -21.86 16.44
N LEU A 112 6.97 -22.37 16.30
CA LEU A 112 6.13 -22.78 17.41
C LEU A 112 5.18 -23.88 16.98
N TYR A 113 4.53 -24.49 17.98
CA TYR A 113 3.49 -25.49 17.77
C TYR A 113 2.13 -24.91 18.15
N ASP A 114 1.13 -25.14 17.30
CA ASP A 114 -0.26 -24.89 17.67
C ASP A 114 -0.77 -25.95 18.69
N PRO A 115 -2.02 -25.83 19.19
CA PRO A 115 -2.59 -26.80 20.12
C PRO A 115 -2.65 -28.25 19.60
N ASN A 116 -2.61 -28.46 18.28
CA ASN A 116 -2.61 -29.78 17.65
C ASN A 116 -1.21 -30.24 17.23
N ARG A 117 -0.16 -29.53 17.66
CA ARG A 117 1.24 -29.79 17.29
C ARG A 117 1.54 -29.64 15.80
N ASN A 118 0.78 -28.78 15.11
CA ASN A 118 1.21 -28.28 13.81
C ASN A 118 2.37 -27.30 14.02
N ALA A 119 3.48 -27.53 13.34
CA ALA A 119 4.63 -26.65 13.38
C ALA A 119 4.43 -25.46 12.43
N ILE A 120 4.56 -24.24 12.95
CA ILE A 120 4.48 -23.00 12.18
C ILE A 120 5.80 -22.26 12.36
N PHE A 121 6.56 -22.14 11.27
CA PHE A 121 7.84 -21.44 11.23
C PHE A 121 7.70 -20.13 10.48
N PHE A 122 8.31 -19.08 11.01
CA PHE A 122 8.51 -17.81 10.33
C PHE A 122 9.99 -17.67 10.03
N TYR A 123 10.33 -17.29 8.80
CA TYR A 123 11.72 -17.11 8.41
C TYR A 123 11.89 -15.90 7.49
N GLU A 124 13.05 -15.28 7.59
CA GLU A 124 13.55 -14.23 6.71
C GLU A 124 14.89 -14.70 6.14
N ASP A 125 15.12 -14.51 4.84
CA ASP A 125 16.39 -14.85 4.22
C ASP A 125 17.49 -13.91 4.71
N VAL A 126 18.64 -14.46 5.10
CA VAL A 126 19.85 -13.70 5.39
C VAL A 126 20.46 -13.32 4.06
N VAL A 127 20.11 -12.13 3.60
CA VAL A 127 20.74 -11.50 2.44
C VAL A 127 22.24 -11.33 2.75
N PRO A 128 23.18 -11.67 1.85
CA PRO A 128 24.61 -11.47 2.09
C PRO A 128 24.94 -9.99 2.39
N SER A 129 25.94 -9.74 3.23
CA SER A 129 26.31 -8.38 3.69
C SER A 129 26.53 -7.34 2.57
N GLU A 130 26.93 -7.76 1.37
CA GLU A 130 27.07 -6.90 0.19
C GLU A 130 25.74 -6.38 -0.38
N GLN A 131 24.65 -7.11 -0.11
CA GLN A 131 23.27 -6.77 -0.49
C GLN A 131 22.44 -6.26 0.71
N GLN A 132 22.99 -6.29 1.93
CA GLN A 132 22.38 -5.79 3.18
C GLN A 132 22.53 -4.29 3.42
N LYS A 133 23.13 -3.52 2.51
CA LYS A 133 22.93 -2.07 2.60
C LYS A 133 21.43 -1.85 2.43
N PRO A 134 20.70 -1.32 3.43
CA PRO A 134 19.34 -0.87 3.16
C PRO A 134 19.45 0.01 1.94
N ALA A 135 18.67 -0.30 0.89
CA ALA A 135 18.63 0.56 -0.27
C ALA A 135 18.48 1.98 0.28
N PRO A 136 19.39 2.91 -0.07
CA PRO A 136 19.37 4.23 0.53
C PRO A 136 17.96 4.77 0.43
N ALA A 137 17.42 5.27 1.54
CA ALA A 137 16.04 5.76 1.58
C ALA A 137 15.85 6.71 0.40
N LEU A 138 15.07 6.26 -0.59
CA LEU A 138 14.85 7.05 -1.80
C LEU A 138 14.00 8.24 -1.39
N HIS A 139 14.63 9.40 -1.28
CA HIS A 139 13.91 10.64 -1.06
C HIS A 139 13.11 10.97 -2.32
N PRO A 140 11.88 11.49 -2.18
CA PRO A 140 11.04 11.91 -3.30
C PRO A 140 11.63 13.11 -4.09
N GLY A 141 12.78 13.63 -3.66
CA GLY A 141 13.42 14.82 -4.23
C GLY A 141 12.65 16.10 -3.91
N ARG A 142 13.14 17.23 -4.43
CA ARG A 142 12.43 18.51 -4.35
C ARG A 142 11.67 18.76 -5.65
N TRP A 143 10.35 18.86 -5.58
CA TRP A 143 9.49 19.06 -6.74
C TRP A 143 9.93 20.25 -7.63
N PHE A 144 10.29 21.38 -7.01
CA PHE A 144 10.69 22.59 -7.72
C PHE A 144 12.03 22.48 -8.46
N GLU A 145 12.89 21.54 -8.07
CA GLU A 145 14.18 21.28 -8.72
C GLU A 145 14.06 20.23 -9.84
N ARG A 146 12.88 19.59 -9.97
CA ARG A 146 12.67 18.52 -10.94
C ARG A 146 12.69 19.06 -12.38
N PRO A 147 13.58 18.53 -13.25
CA PRO A 147 13.55 18.88 -14.66
C PRO A 147 12.37 18.20 -15.36
N PHE A 148 11.76 18.91 -16.31
CA PHE A 148 10.76 18.36 -17.20
C PHE A 148 11.21 18.51 -18.64
N ASP A 149 11.33 17.37 -19.33
CA ASP A 149 11.51 17.30 -20.77
C ASP A 149 10.21 16.76 -21.40
N PHE A 150 9.63 17.55 -22.29
CA PHE A 150 8.37 17.26 -22.95
C PHE A 150 8.55 16.87 -24.43
N GLU A 151 9.78 16.99 -24.96
CA GLU A 151 10.06 16.67 -26.36
C GLU A 151 10.02 15.16 -26.62
N HIS A 152 10.40 14.35 -25.61
CA HIS A 152 10.55 12.91 -25.73
C HIS A 152 9.80 12.13 -24.64
N LEU A 153 8.47 12.29 -24.58
CA LEU A 153 7.64 11.50 -23.68
C LEU A 153 7.63 10.03 -24.08
N SER A 154 8.20 9.16 -23.23
CA SER A 154 8.19 7.70 -23.39
C SER A 154 6.92 7.03 -22.82
N VAL A 155 5.79 7.74 -22.88
CA VAL A 155 4.50 7.31 -22.31
C VAL A 155 3.37 7.52 -23.31
N SER A 156 2.43 6.59 -23.36
CA SER A 156 1.25 6.74 -24.21
C SER A 156 0.18 7.61 -23.53
N PRO A 157 -0.68 8.32 -24.30
CA PRO A 157 -1.81 9.03 -23.73
C PRO A 157 -2.71 8.16 -22.84
N GLN A 158 -2.95 6.91 -23.25
CA GLN A 158 -3.73 5.96 -22.46
C GLN A 158 -3.00 5.61 -21.15
N GLY A 159 -1.70 5.35 -21.19
CA GLY A 159 -0.91 5.06 -19.99
C GLY A 159 -0.94 6.21 -18.98
N LEU A 160 -0.95 7.46 -19.46
CA LEU A 160 -1.13 8.63 -18.60
C LEU A 160 -2.53 8.71 -18.00
N LEU A 161 -3.58 8.41 -18.78
CA LEU A 161 -4.95 8.36 -18.24
C LEU A 161 -5.09 7.28 -17.16
N GLU A 162 -4.49 6.11 -17.34
CA GLU A 162 -4.48 5.06 -16.31
C GLU A 162 -3.73 5.53 -15.06
N ARG A 163 -2.54 6.13 -15.20
CA ARG A 163 -1.78 6.67 -14.05
C ARG A 163 -2.61 7.68 -13.26
N LEU A 164 -3.27 8.62 -13.94
CA LEU A 164 -4.12 9.62 -13.30
C LEU A 164 -5.35 8.99 -12.63
N ARG A 165 -5.96 7.97 -13.26
CA ARG A 165 -7.12 7.25 -12.72
C ARG A 165 -6.75 6.42 -11.48
N ASP A 166 -5.54 5.89 -11.44
CA ASP A 166 -5.09 4.98 -10.38
C ASP A 166 -4.57 5.72 -9.13
N THR A 167 -4.25 7.01 -9.21
CA THR A 167 -3.73 7.79 -8.07
C THR A 167 -4.60 7.67 -6.81
N PRO A 168 -5.94 7.85 -6.85
CA PRO A 168 -6.78 7.68 -5.67
C PRO A 168 -6.73 6.25 -5.09
N VAL A 169 -6.68 5.23 -5.96
CA VAL A 169 -6.59 3.81 -5.53
C VAL A 169 -5.25 3.52 -4.85
N ARG A 170 -4.16 4.05 -5.39
CA ARG A 170 -2.81 3.92 -4.82
C ARG A 170 -2.72 4.60 -3.45
N LEU A 171 -3.33 5.78 -3.29
CA LEU A 171 -3.41 6.48 -2.01
C LEU A 171 -4.30 5.75 -1.00
N TYR A 172 -5.42 5.17 -1.42
CA TYR A 172 -6.27 4.36 -0.56
C TYR A 172 -5.52 3.13 -0.02
N ASN A 173 -4.85 2.39 -0.91
CA ASN A 173 -4.07 1.21 -0.53
C ASN A 173 -2.86 1.55 0.35
N LEU A 174 -2.25 2.71 0.16
CA LEU A 174 -1.18 3.19 1.03
C LEU A 174 -1.72 3.58 2.42
N SER A 175 -2.81 4.34 2.47
CA SER A 175 -3.30 4.96 3.70
C SER A 175 -3.93 3.95 4.68
N ARG A 176 -4.59 2.90 4.18
CA ARG A 176 -5.25 1.87 5.02
C ARG A 176 -4.33 1.11 5.97
N SER A 177 -3.02 1.18 5.77
CA SER A 177 -2.02 0.51 6.62
C SER A 177 -1.64 1.33 7.85
N PHE A 178 -2.17 2.55 8.00
CA PHE A 178 -1.80 3.49 9.05
C PHE A 178 -3.04 4.02 9.79
N SER A 179 -2.87 4.36 11.07
CA SER A 179 -3.92 4.99 11.85
C SER A 179 -4.14 6.46 11.47
N SER A 180 -5.33 7.00 11.74
CA SER A 180 -5.63 8.42 11.50
C SER A 180 -4.62 9.36 12.20
N ARG A 181 -4.12 8.99 13.39
CA ARG A 181 -3.09 9.75 14.09
C ARG A 181 -1.78 9.80 13.30
N GLN A 182 -1.33 8.66 12.76
CA GLN A 182 -0.08 8.59 11.98
C GLN A 182 -0.21 9.38 10.67
N LEU A 183 -1.36 9.29 10.01
CA LEU A 183 -1.64 10.00 8.77
C LEU A 183 -1.75 11.53 8.97
N ALA A 184 -2.23 11.97 10.14
CA ALA A 184 -2.36 13.38 10.51
C ALA A 184 -1.09 13.96 11.13
N HIS A 185 -0.09 13.14 11.45
CA HIS A 185 1.14 13.61 12.08
C HIS A 185 1.96 14.48 11.12
N GLN A 186 2.38 15.65 11.60
CA GLN A 186 3.24 16.59 10.88
C GLN A 186 4.65 16.49 11.48
N PRO A 187 5.63 15.93 10.76
CA PRO A 187 7.01 16.01 11.18
C PRO A 187 7.52 17.45 10.98
N ASP A 188 8.46 17.89 11.82
CA ASP A 188 8.98 19.25 11.94
C ASP A 188 8.82 20.16 10.71
N GLY A 189 7.74 20.96 10.71
CA GLY A 189 7.46 21.99 9.69
C GLY A 189 7.06 21.47 8.30
N GLN A 190 6.87 20.16 8.13
CA GLN A 190 6.42 19.54 6.88
C GLN A 190 4.93 19.15 6.94
N TRP A 191 4.33 19.00 5.77
CA TRP A 191 2.98 18.49 5.64
C TRP A 191 2.87 17.04 6.10
N SER A 192 1.75 16.72 6.74
CA SER A 192 1.36 15.34 7.06
C SER A 192 1.01 14.56 5.78
N ALA A 193 0.76 13.25 5.93
CA ALA A 193 0.23 12.45 4.82
C ALA A 193 -1.16 12.94 4.36
N GLN A 194 -2.04 13.32 5.29
CA GLN A 194 -3.37 13.84 4.94
C GLN A 194 -3.29 15.20 4.27
N GLU A 195 -2.36 16.07 4.64
CA GLU A 195 -2.16 17.36 3.95
C GLU A 195 -1.60 17.16 2.54
N ASN A 196 -0.74 16.16 2.33
CA ASN A 196 -0.32 15.77 0.98
C ASN A 196 -1.50 15.25 0.13
N ILE A 197 -2.41 14.45 0.70
CA ILE A 197 -3.63 14.01 0.01
C ILE A 197 -4.56 15.20 -0.27
N GLY A 198 -4.77 16.05 0.73
CA GLY A 198 -5.53 17.29 0.66
C GLY A 198 -5.04 18.22 -0.44
N HIS A 199 -3.72 18.36 -0.57
CA HIS A 199 -3.08 19.16 -1.61
C HIS A 199 -3.41 18.68 -3.03
N LEU A 200 -3.47 17.36 -3.25
CA LEU A 200 -3.85 16.81 -4.54
C LEU A 200 -5.28 17.20 -4.92
N ILE A 201 -6.21 17.16 -3.96
CA ILE A 201 -7.60 17.63 -4.13
C ILE A 201 -7.61 19.13 -4.45
N ASP A 202 -6.83 19.92 -3.71
CA ASP A 202 -6.78 21.37 -3.83
C ASP A 202 -6.37 21.86 -5.22
N LEU A 203 -5.56 21.08 -5.94
CA LEU A 203 -5.07 21.41 -7.27
C LEU A 203 -5.96 20.92 -8.42
N GLU A 204 -6.94 20.05 -8.19
CA GLU A 204 -7.85 19.58 -9.26
C GLU A 204 -8.52 20.75 -10.02
N PRO A 205 -9.05 21.81 -9.35
CA PRO A 205 -9.56 23.00 -10.05
C PRO A 205 -8.54 23.70 -10.94
N LEU A 206 -7.26 23.73 -10.53
CA LEU A 206 -6.19 24.28 -11.35
C LEU A 206 -5.97 23.40 -12.59
N TRP A 207 -5.96 22.07 -12.44
CA TRP A 207 -5.79 21.14 -13.54
C TRP A 207 -6.90 21.24 -14.57
N TYR A 208 -8.18 21.23 -14.16
CA TYR A 208 -9.30 21.47 -15.10
C TYR A 208 -9.10 22.76 -15.89
N GLY A 209 -8.69 23.79 -15.16
CA GLY A 209 -8.48 25.10 -15.72
C GLY A 209 -7.42 25.13 -16.80
N ARG A 210 -6.28 24.50 -16.54
CA ARG A 210 -5.17 24.45 -17.48
C ARG A 210 -5.47 23.59 -18.70
N ILE A 211 -6.24 22.52 -18.54
CA ILE A 211 -6.77 21.75 -19.68
C ILE A 211 -7.63 22.65 -20.58
N HIS A 212 -8.50 23.48 -20.01
CA HIS A 212 -9.28 24.44 -20.78
C HIS A 212 -8.44 25.53 -21.45
N ASP A 213 -7.45 26.09 -20.74
CA ASP A 213 -6.55 27.10 -21.30
C ASP A 213 -5.83 26.55 -22.55
N ILE A 214 -5.32 25.31 -22.47
CA ILE A 214 -4.69 24.64 -23.61
C ILE A 214 -5.71 24.38 -24.72
N ALA A 215 -6.86 23.77 -24.40
CA ALA A 215 -7.86 23.39 -25.40
C ALA A 215 -8.43 24.58 -26.17
N ASN A 216 -8.53 25.75 -25.53
CA ASN A 216 -9.01 26.99 -26.13
C ASN A 216 -7.91 27.78 -26.87
N GLY A 217 -6.65 27.34 -26.80
CA GLY A 217 -5.53 28.01 -27.45
C GLY A 217 -5.07 29.30 -26.75
N GLU A 218 -5.25 29.38 -25.43
CA GLU A 218 -4.74 30.51 -24.65
C GLU A 218 -3.22 30.62 -24.74
N LYS A 219 -2.69 31.85 -24.74
CA LYS A 219 -1.23 32.06 -24.85
C LYS A 219 -0.47 31.51 -23.65
N THR A 220 -1.04 31.61 -22.46
CA THR A 220 -0.40 31.21 -21.20
C THR A 220 -1.45 30.63 -20.27
N MET A 221 -1.14 29.47 -19.69
CA MET A 221 -1.99 28.82 -18.70
C MET A 221 -2.09 29.65 -17.42
N ARG A 222 -3.23 29.54 -16.73
CA ARG A 222 -3.42 30.18 -15.43
C ARG A 222 -2.34 29.80 -14.39
N PRO A 223 -1.90 30.75 -13.56
CA PRO A 223 -0.86 30.51 -12.56
C PRO A 223 -1.34 29.61 -11.42
N ALA A 224 -0.39 28.90 -10.81
CA ALA A 224 -0.61 28.15 -9.58
C ALA A 224 -0.33 29.06 -8.37
N ASP A 225 -1.00 28.82 -7.24
CA ASP A 225 -0.59 29.42 -5.96
C ASP A 225 0.66 28.70 -5.44
N LEU A 226 1.83 29.30 -5.62
CA LEU A 226 3.11 28.70 -5.22
C LEU A 226 3.31 28.66 -3.69
N ASN A 227 2.49 29.40 -2.94
CA ASN A 227 2.53 29.39 -1.47
C ASN A 227 1.61 28.32 -0.88
N ASN A 228 0.87 27.58 -1.73
CA ASN A 228 -0.04 26.51 -1.30
C ASN A 228 -1.01 26.92 -0.18
N ARG A 229 -1.48 28.18 -0.17
CA ARG A 229 -2.27 28.74 0.94
C ARG A 229 -3.50 27.91 1.26
N LYS A 230 -4.20 27.46 0.21
CA LYS A 230 -5.38 26.60 0.34
C LYS A 230 -5.10 25.35 1.17
N THR A 231 -3.96 24.69 0.92
CA THR A 231 -3.57 23.47 1.64
C THR A 231 -3.29 23.74 3.12
N HIS A 232 -2.65 24.87 3.45
CA HIS A 232 -2.41 25.29 4.83
C HIS A 232 -3.69 25.69 5.58
N GLU A 233 -4.66 26.29 4.87
CA GLU A 233 -5.88 26.84 5.46
C GLU A 233 -7.05 25.84 5.51
N ALA A 234 -7.02 24.78 4.70
CA ALA A 234 -8.14 23.84 4.55
C ALA A 234 -8.37 22.91 5.75
N GLY A 235 -7.40 22.80 6.67
CA GLY A 235 -7.55 21.97 7.87
C GLY A 235 -7.70 20.48 7.56
N HIS A 236 -7.03 19.99 6.50
CA HIS A 236 -7.12 18.60 6.03
C HIS A 236 -6.90 17.55 7.13
N ASN A 237 -6.07 17.85 8.14
CA ASN A 237 -5.82 16.95 9.27
C ASN A 237 -7.03 16.69 10.17
N ALA A 238 -8.06 17.54 10.14
CA ALA A 238 -9.30 17.37 10.89
C ALA A 238 -10.35 16.54 10.14
N VAL A 239 -10.11 16.19 8.88
CA VAL A 239 -11.04 15.44 8.03
C VAL A 239 -10.65 13.95 8.03
N PRO A 240 -11.60 13.01 8.18
CA PRO A 240 -11.31 11.59 8.02
C PRO A 240 -10.69 11.28 6.65
N VAL A 241 -9.59 10.53 6.63
CA VAL A 241 -8.84 10.23 5.40
C VAL A 241 -9.71 9.58 4.32
N GLU A 242 -10.69 8.75 4.71
CA GLU A 242 -11.62 8.09 3.79
C GLU A 242 -12.47 9.12 3.03
N LYS A 243 -12.83 10.23 3.67
CA LYS A 243 -13.58 11.32 3.05
C LYS A 243 -12.71 12.10 2.08
N LEU A 244 -11.45 12.40 2.45
CA LEU A 244 -10.49 13.03 1.54
C LEU A 244 -10.25 12.16 0.31
N LEU A 245 -10.03 10.86 0.48
CA LEU A 245 -9.81 9.92 -0.62
C LEU A 245 -11.04 9.81 -1.54
N ALA A 246 -12.25 9.79 -0.97
CA ALA A 246 -13.49 9.77 -1.76
C ALA A 246 -13.69 11.07 -2.55
N GLU A 247 -13.41 12.22 -1.94
CA GLU A 247 -13.46 13.53 -2.60
C GLU A 247 -12.43 13.62 -3.72
N PHE A 248 -11.19 13.20 -3.46
CA PHE A 248 -10.14 13.15 -4.46
C PHE A 248 -10.50 12.25 -5.63
N ALA A 249 -11.03 11.05 -5.36
CA ALA A 249 -11.47 10.14 -6.42
C ALA A 249 -12.58 10.76 -7.28
N ALA A 250 -13.53 11.48 -6.67
CA ALA A 250 -14.61 12.15 -7.37
C ALA A 250 -14.11 13.31 -8.25
N GLU A 251 -13.18 14.14 -7.75
CA GLU A 251 -12.55 15.19 -8.55
C GLU A 251 -11.69 14.61 -9.67
N ARG A 252 -10.81 13.66 -9.35
CA ARG A 252 -9.94 13.02 -10.35
C ARG A 252 -10.72 12.37 -11.49
N HIS A 253 -11.87 11.77 -11.20
CA HIS A 253 -12.73 11.22 -12.24
C HIS A 253 -13.18 12.29 -13.25
N LYS A 254 -13.48 13.52 -12.80
CA LYS A 254 -13.81 14.64 -13.68
C LYS A 254 -12.62 15.04 -14.54
N LEU A 255 -11.40 15.04 -13.98
CA LEU A 255 -10.18 15.40 -14.73
C LEU A 255 -9.93 14.39 -15.85
N VAL A 256 -9.99 13.11 -15.51
CA VAL A 256 -9.83 12.00 -16.47
C VAL A 256 -10.88 12.10 -17.57
N ALA A 257 -12.16 12.32 -17.21
CA ALA A 257 -13.23 12.49 -18.19
C ALA A 257 -13.00 13.71 -19.10
N LEU A 258 -12.50 14.82 -18.55
CA LEU A 258 -12.17 16.03 -19.31
C LEU A 258 -11.03 15.77 -20.29
N CYS A 259 -9.96 15.09 -19.88
CA CYS A 259 -8.85 14.70 -20.75
C CYS A 259 -9.33 13.76 -21.87
N THR A 260 -10.17 12.76 -21.56
CA THR A 260 -10.74 11.85 -22.56
C THR A 260 -11.62 12.60 -23.57
N LYS A 261 -12.47 13.53 -23.11
CA LYS A 261 -13.34 14.34 -23.97
C LYS A 261 -12.54 15.22 -24.94
N ASN A 262 -11.38 15.72 -24.52
CA ASN A 262 -10.51 16.56 -25.32
C ASN A 262 -9.37 15.77 -25.99
N SER A 263 -9.52 14.44 -26.15
CA SER A 263 -8.48 13.57 -26.70
C SER A 263 -7.98 13.98 -28.09
N THR A 264 -8.83 14.63 -28.90
CA THR A 264 -8.49 15.08 -30.25
C THR A 264 -7.49 16.25 -30.30
N VAL A 265 -7.34 17.00 -29.21
CA VAL A 265 -6.43 18.15 -29.12
C VAL A 265 -5.19 17.86 -28.26
N LEU A 266 -4.97 16.58 -27.89
CA LEU A 266 -3.93 16.19 -26.95
C LEU A 266 -2.53 16.67 -27.33
N GLU A 267 -2.24 16.64 -28.63
CA GLU A 267 -0.92 16.92 -29.19
C GLU A 267 -0.86 18.21 -30.03
N SER A 268 -2.02 18.79 -30.39
CA SER A 268 -2.09 19.89 -31.36
C SER A 268 -2.21 21.27 -30.74
N ALA A 269 -2.86 21.39 -29.57
CA ALA A 269 -3.01 22.66 -28.86
C ALA A 269 -1.92 22.82 -27.81
N THR A 270 -1.44 24.06 -27.63
CA THR A 270 -0.41 24.38 -26.63
C THR A 270 -0.70 25.70 -25.91
N ALA A 271 -0.22 25.81 -24.68
CA ALA A 271 -0.18 27.06 -23.93
C ALA A 271 1.10 27.13 -23.09
N LEU A 272 1.63 28.33 -22.84
CA LEU A 272 2.85 28.51 -22.05
C LEU A 272 2.59 28.19 -20.57
N HIS A 273 3.45 27.36 -19.95
CA HIS A 273 3.41 27.15 -18.51
C HIS A 273 4.08 28.32 -17.76
N PRO A 274 3.39 29.00 -16.83
CA PRO A 274 3.85 30.29 -16.27
C PRO A 274 5.15 30.20 -15.44
N ARG A 275 5.38 29.10 -14.70
CA ARG A 275 6.62 28.89 -13.93
C ARG A 275 7.78 28.32 -14.76
N LEU A 276 7.51 27.23 -15.49
CA LEU A 276 8.54 26.53 -16.27
C LEU A 276 8.95 27.28 -17.55
N LEU A 277 8.13 28.24 -18.00
CA LEU A 277 8.33 28.99 -19.24
C LEU A 277 8.52 28.09 -20.47
N LYS A 278 7.83 26.93 -20.46
CA LYS A 278 7.80 25.98 -21.58
C LYS A 278 6.40 25.91 -22.16
N PRO A 279 6.23 25.86 -23.48
CA PRO A 279 4.95 25.49 -24.08
C PRO A 279 4.61 24.06 -23.64
N MET A 280 3.36 23.83 -23.27
CA MET A 280 2.86 22.50 -22.95
C MET A 280 1.67 22.19 -23.84
N ARG A 281 1.71 21.00 -24.46
CA ARG A 281 0.54 20.33 -24.98
C ARG A 281 -0.30 19.76 -23.84
N MET A 282 -1.51 19.33 -24.14
CA MET A 282 -2.36 18.70 -23.12
C MET A 282 -1.75 17.38 -22.60
N ILE A 283 -1.12 16.58 -23.46
CA ILE A 283 -0.38 15.37 -23.05
C ILE A 283 0.79 15.69 -22.09
N ASP A 284 1.46 16.83 -22.30
CA ASP A 284 2.57 17.28 -21.46
C ASP A 284 2.07 17.68 -20.06
N LEU A 285 0.91 18.35 -20.00
CA LEU A 285 0.24 18.66 -18.74
C LEU A 285 -0.23 17.38 -18.03
N MET A 286 -0.79 16.40 -18.75
CA MET A 286 -1.17 15.11 -18.15
C MET A 286 0.03 14.39 -17.55
N TYR A 287 1.17 14.37 -18.26
CA TYR A 287 2.42 13.83 -17.72
C TYR A 287 2.87 14.60 -16.48
N PHE A 288 2.86 15.93 -16.52
CA PHE A 288 3.22 16.77 -15.38
C PHE A 288 2.36 16.49 -14.14
N VAL A 289 1.05 16.33 -14.31
CA VAL A 289 0.14 15.98 -13.20
C VAL A 289 0.41 14.57 -12.68
N ALA A 290 0.65 13.58 -13.55
CA ALA A 290 0.99 12.23 -13.12
C ALA A 290 2.31 12.17 -12.34
N GLU A 291 3.31 12.96 -12.74
CA GLU A 291 4.57 13.10 -12.01
C GLU A 291 4.41 13.82 -10.67
N HIS A 292 3.46 14.76 -10.58
CA HIS A 292 3.13 15.48 -9.36
C HIS A 292 2.46 14.55 -8.34
N ASP A 293 1.48 13.78 -8.78
CA ASP A 293 0.85 12.73 -7.99
C ASP A 293 1.87 11.74 -7.42
N ASP A 294 2.77 11.23 -8.27
CA ASP A 294 3.79 10.27 -7.87
C ASP A 294 4.77 10.84 -6.85
N HIS A 295 5.11 12.13 -6.98
CA HIS A 295 5.92 12.83 -5.99
C HIS A 295 5.23 12.86 -4.62
N HIS A 296 3.91 13.13 -4.55
CA HIS A 296 3.17 13.12 -3.29
C HIS A 296 2.98 11.70 -2.73
N ILE A 297 2.73 10.70 -3.56
CA ILE A 297 2.69 9.29 -3.11
C ILE A 297 4.04 8.87 -2.52
N ALA A 298 5.15 9.21 -3.18
CA ALA A 298 6.49 8.91 -2.70
C ALA A 298 6.81 9.66 -1.40
N THR A 299 6.36 10.92 -1.28
CA THR A 299 6.48 11.71 -0.05
C THR A 299 5.71 11.08 1.09
N ILE A 300 4.46 10.67 0.89
CA ILE A 300 3.67 9.99 1.92
C ILE A 300 4.36 8.69 2.35
N ARG A 301 4.84 7.86 1.41
CA ARG A 301 5.60 6.64 1.73
C ARG A 301 6.82 6.95 2.60
N HIS A 302 7.57 7.99 2.25
CA HIS A 302 8.73 8.42 3.01
C HIS A 302 8.36 8.87 4.43
N LEU A 303 7.33 9.70 4.57
CA LEU A 303 6.81 10.16 5.86
C LEU A 303 6.34 9.00 6.75
N MET A 304 5.67 8.01 6.16
CA MET A 304 5.19 6.84 6.92
C MET A 304 6.32 5.90 7.35
N ALA A 305 7.41 5.84 6.58
CA ALA A 305 8.56 5.02 6.90
C ALA A 305 9.52 5.68 7.91
N PHE A 306 9.68 7.00 7.87
CA PHE A 306 10.76 7.71 8.58
C PHE A 306 10.32 8.92 9.40
N GLY A 307 9.11 9.43 9.21
CA GLY A 307 8.62 10.67 9.81
C GLY A 307 7.66 10.46 10.99
N GLN A 308 7.77 9.35 11.71
CA GLN A 308 6.87 9.01 12.85
C GLN A 308 7.58 9.07 14.22
N ASN A 309 8.81 9.60 14.27
CA ASN A 309 9.60 9.76 15.49
C ASN A 309 9.19 10.99 16.29
#